data_AF-A0A1Q9NSZ4-F1
#
_entry.id   AF-A0A1Q9NSZ4-F1
#
_cell.length_a   1.000
_cell.length_b   1.000
_cell.length_c   1.000
_cell.angle_alpha   90.00
_cell.angle_beta   90.00
_cell.angle_gamma   90.00
#
_symmetry.space_group_name_H-M   'P 1'
#
loop_
_entity.id
_entity.type
_entity.pdbx_description
1 polymer ?
#
loop_
_entity_poly.entity_id
_entity_poly.type
_entity_poly.pdbx_seq_one_letter_code
_entity_poly.pdbx_strand_id
1 'polypeptide(L)'
;MMSNLSLETVNKPEIETKNHSIVDLFHAYCSHEFGSESWSDLMKLSNFSEMINHYQPRHGDSIFSVLADIACEVRNIEIKTLLSDFSTFINKYY
;
A
#
# COMPACT_ATOMS: atom_id res chain seq x y z
N MET A 1 34.79 19.78 3.35
CA MET A 1 34.20 19.32 4.63
C MET A 1 32.94 18.56 4.25
N MET A 2 32.89 17.26 4.54
CA MET A 2 31.76 16.38 4.18
C MET A 2 30.57 16.67 5.09
N SER A 3 29.40 16.94 4.50
CA SER A 3 28.14 17.05 5.23
C SER A 3 27.75 15.70 5.83
N ASN A 4 27.72 15.63 7.16
CA ASN A 4 26.92 14.62 7.85
C ASN A 4 25.45 15.05 7.74
N LEU A 5 24.77 14.63 6.67
CA LEU A 5 23.32 14.48 6.72
C LEU A 5 23.05 13.22 7.55
N SER A 6 22.85 13.42 8.85
CA SER A 6 22.11 12.46 9.66
C SER A 6 20.79 12.25 8.94
N LEU A 7 20.45 10.99 8.61
CA LEU A 7 19.14 10.62 8.11
C LEU A 7 18.14 11.05 9.18
N GLU A 8 17.60 12.26 9.02
CA GLU A 8 16.42 12.70 9.73
C GLU A 8 15.39 11.61 9.49
N THR A 9 14.96 11.04 10.60
CA THR A 9 14.01 9.96 10.69
C THR A 9 12.82 10.35 9.82
N VAL A 10 12.72 9.78 8.62
CA VAL A 10 11.51 9.85 7.82
C VAL A 10 10.45 9.29 8.73
N ASN A 11 9.58 10.18 9.23
CA ASN A 11 8.46 9.83 10.08
C ASN A 11 7.72 8.70 9.37
N LYS A 12 7.95 7.46 9.84
CA LYS A 12 7.00 6.40 9.58
C LYS A 12 5.68 6.94 10.13
N PRO A 13 4.57 6.91 9.39
CA PRO A 13 3.30 7.19 10.00
C PRO A 13 3.17 6.26 11.22
N GLU A 14 3.15 6.83 12.42
CA GLU A 14 2.78 6.11 13.64
C GLU A 14 1.29 5.85 13.52
N ILE A 15 0.95 4.77 12.81
CA ILE A 15 -0.42 4.27 12.74
C ILE A 15 -0.72 3.73 14.14
N GLU A 16 -1.32 4.57 14.99
CA GLU A 16 -1.88 4.14 16.27
C GLU A 16 -2.82 2.95 16.00
N THR A 17 -2.42 1.81 16.54
CA THR A 17 -3.02 0.49 16.38
C THR A 17 -4.51 0.46 16.68
N LYS A 18 -5.35 0.64 15.65
CA LYS A 18 -6.49 -0.24 15.41
C LYS A 18 -6.01 -1.31 14.46
N ASN A 19 -6.31 -2.59 14.72
CA ASN A 19 -5.86 -3.80 14.00
C ASN A 19 -6.06 -3.77 12.47
N HIS A 20 -5.37 -2.89 11.75
CA HIS A 20 -5.44 -2.76 10.30
C HIS A 20 -4.04 -3.02 9.75
N SER A 21 -3.89 -4.16 9.08
CA SER A 21 -2.67 -4.47 8.34
C SER A 21 -2.54 -3.53 7.14
N ILE A 22 -1.33 -3.38 6.58
CA ILE A 22 -1.16 -2.60 5.34
C ILE A 22 -2.07 -3.09 4.20
N VAL A 23 -2.43 -4.37 4.21
CA VAL A 23 -3.36 -4.99 3.25
C VAL A 23 -4.77 -4.43 3.45
N ASP A 24 -5.22 -4.28 4.69
CA ASP A 24 -6.54 -3.71 5.00
C ASP A 24 -6.63 -2.24 4.59
N LEU A 25 -5.56 -1.48 4.84
CA LEU A 25 -5.45 -0.09 4.41
C LEU A 25 -5.44 0.04 2.89
N PHE A 26 -4.71 -0.85 2.21
CA PHE A 26 -4.67 -0.88 0.75
C PHE A 26 -6.02 -1.30 0.14
N HIS A 27 -6.71 -2.25 0.75
CA HIS A 27 -8.07 -2.62 0.39
C HIS A 27 -9.06 -1.44 0.54
N ALA A 28 -8.99 -0.72 1.66
CA ALA A 28 -9.82 0.45 1.90
C ALA A 28 -9.55 1.55 0.87
N TYR A 29 -8.28 1.81 0.57
CA TYR A 29 -7.86 2.75 -0.48
C TYR A 29 -8.42 2.34 -1.85
N CYS A 30 -8.19 1.10 -2.29
CA CYS A 30 -8.68 0.65 -3.59
C CYS A 30 -10.21 0.77 -3.69
N SER A 31 -10.92 0.39 -2.62
CA SER A 31 -12.38 0.49 -2.57
C SER A 31 -12.88 1.93 -2.63
N HIS A 32 -12.15 2.87 -2.02
CA HIS A 32 -12.48 4.30 -2.02
C HIS A 32 -12.21 4.96 -3.38
N GLU A 33 -11.02 4.76 -3.96
CA GLU A 33 -10.62 5.43 -5.20
C GLU A 33 -11.20 4.77 -6.46
N PHE A 34 -11.25 3.44 -6.49
CA PHE A 34 -11.60 2.69 -7.70
C PHE A 34 -12.95 1.96 -7.58
N GLY A 35 -13.67 2.14 -6.47
CA GLY A 35 -14.95 1.52 -6.18
C GLY A 35 -14.83 0.16 -5.47
N SER A 36 -15.90 -0.28 -4.80
CA SER A 36 -15.89 -1.47 -3.93
C SER A 36 -15.58 -2.80 -4.63
N GLU A 37 -15.80 -2.88 -5.95
CA GLU A 37 -15.49 -4.08 -6.74
C GLU A 37 -14.00 -4.17 -7.15
N SER A 38 -13.27 -3.06 -7.05
CA SER A 38 -11.89 -2.95 -7.52
C SER A 38 -10.93 -3.92 -6.85
N TRP A 39 -11.12 -4.16 -5.55
CA TRP A 39 -10.35 -5.14 -4.79
C TRP A 39 -10.66 -6.56 -5.23
N SER A 40 -11.93 -6.84 -5.51
CA SER A 40 -12.33 -8.15 -6.02
C SER A 40 -11.71 -8.45 -7.37
N ASP A 41 -11.53 -7.44 -8.23
CA ASP A 41 -10.84 -7.59 -9.51
C ASP A 41 -9.35 -7.83 -9.35
N LEU A 42 -8.68 -7.17 -8.40
CA LEU A 42 -7.29 -7.47 -8.05
C LEU A 42 -7.15 -8.89 -7.50
N MET A 43 -8.07 -9.32 -6.63
CA MET A 43 -8.06 -10.67 -6.03
C MET A 43 -8.34 -11.80 -7.03
N LYS A 44 -8.98 -11.51 -8.18
CA LYS A 44 -9.16 -12.47 -9.29
C LYS A 44 -7.86 -12.78 -10.01
N LEU A 45 -6.83 -11.95 -9.87
CA LEU A 45 -5.50 -12.25 -10.40
C LEU A 45 -4.87 -13.32 -9.52
N SER A 46 -4.66 -14.51 -10.10
CA SER A 46 -4.02 -15.67 -9.45
C SER A 46 -2.75 -15.27 -8.70
N ASN A 47 -1.97 -14.39 -9.32
CA ASN A 47 -0.67 -13.94 -8.85
C ASN A 47 -0.80 -13.04 -7.61
N PHE A 48 -1.87 -12.25 -7.51
CA PHE A 48 -2.10 -11.29 -6.43
C PHE A 48 -2.61 -11.97 -5.16
N SER A 49 -3.57 -12.89 -5.29
CA SER A 49 -4.10 -13.67 -4.17
C SER A 49 -3.04 -14.58 -3.55
N GLU A 50 -2.27 -15.30 -4.38
CA GLU A 50 -1.15 -16.13 -3.90
C GLU A 50 -0.08 -15.29 -3.21
N MET A 51 0.19 -14.09 -3.73
CA MET A 51 1.11 -13.15 -3.10
C MET A 51 0.66 -12.71 -1.72
N ILE A 52 -0.59 -12.27 -1.55
CA ILE A 52 -1.08 -11.84 -0.22
C ILE A 52 -0.92 -12.99 0.77
N ASN A 53 -1.36 -14.19 0.39
CA ASN A 53 -1.27 -15.38 1.25
C ASN A 53 0.18 -15.80 1.56
N HIS A 54 1.12 -15.57 0.64
CA HIS A 54 2.52 -15.98 0.81
C HIS A 54 3.38 -14.93 1.52
N TYR A 55 3.21 -13.65 1.18
CA TYR A 55 4.09 -12.57 1.61
C TYR A 55 3.57 -11.85 2.86
N GLN A 56 2.25 -11.77 3.09
CA GLN A 56 1.70 -11.12 4.29
C GLN A 56 2.23 -11.77 5.59
N PRO A 57 2.28 -13.11 5.75
CA PRO A 57 2.78 -13.74 6.97
C PRO A 57 4.30 -13.61 7.15
N ARG A 58 5.04 -13.39 6.06
CA ARG A 58 6.52 -13.41 6.03
C ARG A 58 7.15 -12.03 6.08
N HIS A 59 6.47 -11.03 5.53
CA HIS A 59 7.02 -9.70 5.30
C HIS A 59 6.18 -8.58 5.95
N GLY A 60 5.01 -8.91 6.51
CA GLY A 60 4.13 -7.95 7.19
C GLY A 60 3.84 -6.74 6.28
N ASP A 61 4.06 -5.53 6.82
CA ASP A 61 3.77 -4.29 6.09
C ASP A 61 4.70 -4.02 4.89
N SER A 62 5.77 -4.81 4.74
CA SER A 62 6.70 -4.69 3.61
C SER A 62 6.14 -5.25 2.30
N ILE A 63 4.96 -5.90 2.32
CA ILE A 63 4.28 -6.36 1.09
C ILE A 63 3.75 -5.19 0.24
N PHE A 64 3.64 -3.99 0.81
CA PHE A 64 3.02 -2.84 0.18
C PHE A 64 3.60 -2.48 -1.19
N SER A 65 4.93 -2.52 -1.36
CA SER A 65 5.56 -2.23 -2.66
C SER A 65 5.05 -3.15 -3.75
N VAL A 66 4.85 -4.43 -3.43
CA VAL A 66 4.39 -5.43 -4.39
C VAL A 66 2.89 -5.29 -4.67
N LEU A 67 2.09 -4.92 -3.66
CA LEU A 67 0.67 -4.59 -3.85
C LEU A 67 0.51 -3.36 -4.76
N ALA A 68 1.33 -2.34 -4.53
CA ALA A 68 1.32 -1.11 -5.28
C ALA A 68 1.75 -1.33 -6.74
N ASP A 69 2.78 -2.13 -7.00
CA ASP A 69 3.22 -2.47 -8.35
C ASP A 69 2.11 -3.16 -9.16
N ILE A 70 1.42 -4.16 -8.58
CA ILE A 70 0.33 -4.85 -9.27
C ILE A 70 -0.87 -3.92 -9.48
N ALA A 71 -1.24 -3.12 -8.48
CA ALA A 71 -2.31 -2.16 -8.63
C ALA A 71 -2.00 -1.13 -9.74
N CYS A 72 -0.74 -0.70 -9.86
CA CYS A 72 -0.28 0.17 -10.93
C CYS A 72 -0.42 -0.47 -12.31
N GLU A 73 0.00 -1.73 -12.45
CA GLU A 73 -0.12 -2.49 -13.70
C GLU A 73 -1.59 -2.64 -14.11
N VAL A 74 -2.47 -3.03 -13.18
CA VAL A 74 -3.89 -3.29 -13.44
C VAL A 74 -4.65 -2.02 -13.76
N ARG A 75 -4.33 -0.92 -13.07
CA ARG A 75 -5.01 0.38 -13.24
C ARG A 75 -4.34 1.26 -14.28
N ASN A 76 -3.19 0.82 -14.83
CA ASN A 76 -2.36 1.60 -15.73
C ASN A 76 -2.05 3.00 -15.18
N ILE A 77 -1.64 3.05 -13.91
CA ILE A 77 -1.26 4.28 -13.20
C ILE A 77 0.20 4.24 -12.80
N GLU A 78 0.84 5.40 -12.73
CA GLU A 78 2.22 5.49 -12.26
C GLU A 78 2.31 5.23 -10.76
N ILE A 79 3.34 4.48 -10.34
CA ILE A 79 3.60 4.17 -8.93
C ILE A 79 3.70 5.42 -8.06
N LYS A 80 4.30 6.50 -8.58
CA LYS A 80 4.40 7.77 -7.84
C LYS A 80 3.04 8.37 -7.53
N THR A 81 2.12 8.32 -8.49
CA THR A 81 0.75 8.81 -8.35
C THR A 81 0.01 7.97 -7.32
N LEU A 82 0.06 6.63 -7.45
CA LEU A 82 -0.56 5.73 -6.49
C LEU A 82 -0.05 5.95 -5.07
N LEU A 83 1.26 6.09 -4.88
CA LEU A 83 1.86 6.34 -3.57
C LEU A 83 1.43 7.69 -2.96
N SER A 84 1.37 8.73 -3.79
CA SER A 84 0.89 10.06 -3.38
C SER A 84 -0.58 10.02 -2.97
N ASP A 85 -1.41 9.35 -3.76
CA ASP A 85 -2.85 9.22 -3.51
C ASP A 85 -3.12 8.36 -2.28
N PHE A 86 -2.39 7.25 -2.13
CA PHE A 86 -2.45 6.40 -0.95
C PHE A 86 -2.03 7.16 0.30
N SER A 87 -0.93 7.90 0.28
CA SER A 87 -0.50 8.73 1.42
C SER A 87 -1.54 9.79 1.78
N THR A 88 -2.13 10.44 0.78
CA THR A 88 -3.20 11.43 0.97
C THR A 88 -4.44 10.79 1.59
N PHE A 89 -4.82 9.60 1.11
CA PHE A 89 -5.94 8.83 1.64
C PHE A 89 -5.72 8.47 3.11
N ILE A 90 -4.55 7.91 3.46
CA ILE A 90 -4.23 7.54 4.83
C ILE A 90 -4.32 8.78 5.74
N ASN A 91 -3.57 9.85 5.44
CA ASN A 91 -3.55 11.05 6.27
C ASN A 91 -4.92 11.74 6.45
N LYS A 92 -5.86 11.51 5.53
CA LYS A 92 -7.20 12.10 5.59
C LYS A 92 -8.18 11.28 6.43
N TYR A 93 -8.02 9.95 6.46
CA TYR A 93 -9.02 9.04 7.03
C TYR A 93 -8.52 8.22 8.22
N TYR A 94 -7.21 8.17 8.47
CA TYR A 94 -6.55 7.39 9.51
C TYR A 94 -5.46 8.22 10.19
#